data_AF-A3XES1-F1
#
_entry.id   AF-A3XES1-F1
#
_cell.length_a   1.000
_cell.length_b   1.000
_cell.length_c   1.000
_cell.angle_alpha   90.00
_cell.angle_beta   90.00
_cell.angle_gamma   90.00
#
_symmetry.space_group_name_H-M   'P 1'
#
loop_
_entity.id
_entity.type
_entity.pdbx_description
1 polymer ?
#
loop_
_entity_poly.entity_id
_entity_poly.type
_entity_poly.pdbx_seq_one_letter_code
_entity_poly.pdbx_strand_id
1 'polypeptide(L)'
;MTTPAILPSRNEDDGFFGSMTRCPERDRRSVEVWTLTSRLVAEAIGADSEEDMRGIRDFLDSRWGRHFADDVVGALQGSTADSEVAITTTIAKWQDWRISSRTQREEGIPVGLPYLTGWVQHFAVMAAMEEVG
;
A
#
# COMPACT_ATOMS: atom_id res chain seq x y z
N MET A 1 -3.17 7.14 22.15
CA MET A 1 -2.97 6.94 20.70
C MET A 1 -4.27 6.37 20.18
N THR A 2 -4.95 7.13 19.32
CA THR A 2 -6.20 6.69 18.70
C THR A 2 -5.80 5.89 17.48
N THR A 3 -6.21 4.62 17.37
CA THR A 3 -5.97 3.86 16.14
C THR A 3 -6.66 4.59 14.98
N PRO A 4 -5.90 5.07 13.99
CA PRO A 4 -6.48 5.88 12.93
C PRO A 4 -7.41 5.01 12.06
N ALA A 5 -8.51 5.60 11.60
CA ALA A 5 -9.56 4.85 10.91
C ALA A 5 -9.08 4.33 9.55
N ILE A 6 -9.35 3.06 9.25
CA ILE A 6 -9.11 2.50 7.92
C ILE A 6 -10.13 3.09 6.93
N LEU A 7 -9.63 3.75 5.89
CA LEU A 7 -10.47 4.33 4.85
C LEU A 7 -10.83 3.27 3.80
N PRO A 8 -12.07 3.24 3.27
CA PRO A 8 -12.44 2.36 2.17
C PRO A 8 -11.74 2.79 0.87
N SER A 9 -11.53 1.82 -0.04
CA SER A 9 -11.04 2.07 -1.40
C SER A 9 -11.96 3.04 -2.14
N ARG A 10 -11.36 3.93 -2.95
CA ARG A 10 -12.08 4.81 -3.89
C ARG A 10 -11.99 4.30 -5.33
N ASN A 11 -11.23 3.24 -5.58
CA ASN A 11 -10.97 2.67 -6.90
C ASN A 11 -11.10 1.13 -6.88
N GLU A 12 -12.30 0.64 -6.56
CA GLU A 12 -12.54 -0.81 -6.37
C GLU A 12 -12.34 -1.66 -7.63
N ASP A 13 -12.32 -1.06 -8.82
CA ASP A 13 -12.12 -1.77 -10.09
C ASP A 13 -10.63 -1.94 -10.44
N ASP A 14 -9.74 -1.07 -9.94
CA ASP A 14 -8.31 -1.08 -10.24
C ASP A 14 -7.47 -1.01 -8.95
N GLY A 15 -6.19 -0.62 -9.04
CA GLY A 15 -5.27 -0.59 -7.91
C GLY A 15 -5.12 -1.94 -7.21
N PHE A 16 -4.89 -1.87 -5.90
CA PHE A 16 -4.77 -3.04 -5.03
C PHE A 16 -6.10 -3.79 -4.89
N PHE A 17 -7.20 -3.06 -4.65
CA PHE A 17 -8.50 -3.67 -4.38
C PHE A 17 -9.01 -4.48 -5.57
N GLY A 18 -8.98 -3.91 -6.77
CA GLY A 18 -9.38 -4.60 -8.00
C GLY A 18 -8.51 -5.82 -8.27
N SER A 19 -7.19 -5.68 -8.08
CA SER A 19 -6.23 -6.79 -8.29
C SER A 19 -6.47 -7.95 -7.32
N MET A 20 -6.65 -7.66 -6.03
CA MET A 20 -6.97 -8.68 -5.04
C MET A 20 -8.35 -9.30 -5.26
N THR A 21 -9.33 -8.53 -5.74
CA THR A 21 -10.67 -9.05 -6.08
C THR A 21 -10.63 -10.10 -7.18
N ARG A 22 -9.76 -9.91 -8.17
CA ARG A 22 -9.54 -10.86 -9.26
C ARG A 22 -8.65 -12.06 -8.90
N CYS A 23 -7.97 -12.03 -7.76
CA CYS A 23 -7.12 -13.11 -7.29
C CYS A 23 -7.96 -14.28 -6.73
N PRO A 24 -7.92 -15.48 -7.33
CA PRO A 24 -8.64 -16.65 -6.83
C PRO A 24 -8.02 -17.25 -5.56
N GLU A 25 -6.70 -17.12 -5.40
CA GLU A 25 -5.90 -17.67 -4.30
C GLU A 25 -6.10 -16.93 -2.96
N ARG A 26 -6.96 -15.92 -2.93
CA ARG A 26 -7.23 -15.11 -1.74
C ARG A 26 -8.16 -15.87 -0.78
N ASP A 27 -7.68 -16.10 0.44
CA ASP A 27 -8.39 -16.87 1.49
C ASP A 27 -9.55 -16.11 2.17
N ARG A 28 -9.66 -14.78 1.99
CA ARG A 28 -10.70 -13.94 2.62
C ARG A 28 -11.37 -12.98 1.63
N ARG A 29 -12.39 -12.21 2.01
CA ARG A 29 -13.04 -11.26 1.08
C ARG A 29 -12.13 -10.09 0.75
N SER A 30 -12.32 -9.45 -0.41
CA SER A 30 -11.50 -8.30 -0.85
C SER A 30 -11.48 -7.16 0.19
N VAL A 31 -12.62 -6.87 0.81
CA VAL A 31 -12.73 -5.86 1.87
C VAL A 31 -11.91 -6.22 3.13
N GLU A 32 -11.80 -7.52 3.45
CA GLU A 32 -11.00 -7.98 4.58
C GLU A 32 -9.51 -7.90 4.25
N VAL A 33 -9.11 -8.25 3.01
CA VAL A 33 -7.73 -8.06 2.54
C VAL A 33 -7.34 -6.59 2.46
N TRP A 34 -8.25 -5.73 2.01
CA TRP A 34 -8.06 -4.28 2.02
C TRP A 34 -7.81 -3.75 3.43
N THR A 35 -8.67 -4.14 4.37
CA THR A 35 -8.56 -3.73 5.78
C THR A 35 -7.25 -4.22 6.39
N LEU A 36 -6.89 -5.48 6.14
CA LEU A 36 -5.66 -6.07 6.62
C LEU A 36 -4.43 -5.36 6.04
N THR A 37 -4.40 -5.15 4.73
CA THR A 37 -3.27 -4.50 4.05
C THR A 37 -3.09 -3.08 4.53
N SER A 38 -4.18 -2.32 4.62
CA SER A 38 -4.15 -0.93 5.11
C SER A 38 -3.55 -0.86 6.51
N ARG A 39 -3.95 -1.78 7.40
CA ARG A 39 -3.42 -1.88 8.76
C ARG A 39 -1.94 -2.26 8.77
N LEU A 40 -1.54 -3.32 8.07
CA LEU A 40 -0.15 -3.78 8.07
C LEU A 40 0.80 -2.76 7.44
N VAL A 41 0.37 -2.05 6.40
CA VAL A 41 1.14 -0.94 5.82
C VAL A 41 1.27 0.20 6.84
N ALA A 42 0.18 0.58 7.53
CA ALA A 42 0.22 1.60 8.57
C ALA A 42 1.23 1.25 9.67
N GLU A 43 1.19 0.01 10.17
CA GLU A 43 2.13 -0.50 11.18
C GLU A 43 3.58 -0.48 10.64
N ALA A 44 3.81 -0.88 9.40
CA ALA A 44 5.14 -0.96 8.80
C ALA A 44 5.81 0.41 8.56
N ILE A 45 5.02 1.46 8.33
CA ILE A 45 5.55 2.81 8.09
C ILE A 45 5.45 3.73 9.30
N GLY A 46 4.80 3.28 10.39
CA GLY A 46 4.57 4.08 11.59
C GLY A 46 3.52 5.19 11.40
N ALA A 47 2.48 4.94 10.60
CA ALA A 47 1.39 5.88 10.38
C ALA A 47 0.49 6.00 11.62
N ASP A 48 0.28 7.22 12.11
CA ASP A 48 -0.59 7.51 13.26
C ASP A 48 -1.64 8.62 12.98
N SER A 49 -1.59 9.24 11.80
CA SER A 49 -2.45 10.38 11.43
C SER A 49 -3.50 10.03 10.38
N GLU A 50 -4.59 10.80 10.33
CA GLU A 50 -5.60 10.67 9.26
C GLU A 50 -5.03 10.97 7.87
N GLU A 51 -4.04 11.87 7.78
CA GLU A 51 -3.30 12.17 6.55
C GLU A 51 -2.48 10.97 6.07
N ASP A 52 -1.81 10.25 6.97
CA ASP A 52 -1.13 9.00 6.63
C ASP A 52 -2.12 7.95 6.12
N MET A 53 -3.27 7.80 6.78
CA MET A 53 -4.30 6.85 6.33
C MET A 53 -4.88 7.22 4.96
N ARG A 54 -5.00 8.52 4.64
CA ARG A 54 -5.33 8.98 3.29
C ARG A 54 -4.24 8.61 2.29
N GLY A 55 -2.97 8.82 2.64
CA GLY A 55 -1.83 8.42 1.81
C GLY A 55 -1.79 6.91 1.54
N ILE A 56 -2.10 6.08 2.55
CA ILE A 56 -2.19 4.62 2.41
C ILE A 56 -3.30 4.24 1.44
N ARG A 57 -4.51 4.80 1.61
CA ARG A 57 -5.62 4.54 0.68
C ARG A 57 -5.23 4.93 -0.75
N ASP A 58 -4.70 6.13 -0.94
CA ASP A 58 -4.39 6.65 -2.27
C ASP A 58 -3.27 5.85 -2.95
N PHE A 59 -2.23 5.49 -2.18
CA PHE A 59 -1.21 4.54 -2.63
C PHE A 59 -1.83 3.22 -3.09
N LEU A 60 -2.70 2.60 -2.28
CA LEU A 60 -3.33 1.32 -2.60
C LEU A 60 -4.28 1.43 -3.80
N ASP A 61 -4.98 2.55 -3.98
CA ASP A 61 -5.86 2.81 -5.13
C ASP A 61 -5.09 3.17 -6.41
N SER A 62 -3.78 3.46 -6.31
CA SER A 62 -2.94 3.87 -7.44
C SER A 62 -2.39 2.70 -8.28
N ARG A 63 -1.75 3.04 -9.41
CA ARG A 63 -0.94 2.11 -10.21
C ARG A 63 0.16 1.40 -9.39
N TRP A 64 0.70 2.06 -8.37
CA TRP A 64 1.73 1.48 -7.50
C TRP A 64 1.12 0.49 -6.51
N GLY A 65 -0.11 0.74 -6.05
CA GLY A 65 -0.91 -0.23 -5.30
C GLY A 65 -1.24 -1.48 -6.11
N ARG A 66 -1.45 -1.35 -7.42
CA ARG A 66 -1.56 -2.51 -8.33
C ARG A 66 -0.25 -3.30 -8.43
N HIS A 67 0.90 -2.64 -8.55
CA HIS A 67 2.20 -3.33 -8.54
C HIS A 67 2.48 -4.03 -7.20
N PHE A 68 2.07 -3.41 -6.09
CA PHE A 68 2.12 -4.03 -4.78
C PHE A 68 1.23 -5.28 -4.73
N ALA A 69 -0.01 -5.21 -5.24
CA ALA A 69 -0.89 -6.36 -5.32
C ALA A 69 -0.33 -7.50 -6.18
N ASP A 70 0.30 -7.19 -7.31
CA ASP A 70 0.95 -8.19 -8.17
C ASP A 70 2.01 -9.01 -7.39
N ASP A 71 2.80 -8.33 -6.56
CA ASP A 71 3.80 -9.00 -5.72
C ASP A 71 3.16 -9.84 -4.60
N VAL A 72 2.05 -9.37 -4.00
CA VAL A 72 1.26 -10.14 -3.02
C VAL A 72 0.65 -11.39 -3.67
N VAL A 73 0.08 -11.25 -4.87
CA VAL A 73 -0.48 -12.37 -5.63
C VAL A 73 0.62 -13.37 -6.00
N GLY A 74 1.79 -12.90 -6.42
CA GLY A 74 2.96 -13.75 -6.66
C GLY A 74 3.39 -14.52 -5.40
N ALA A 75 3.37 -13.88 -4.22
CA ALA A 75 3.66 -14.54 -2.95
C ALA A 75 2.61 -15.61 -2.57
N LEU A 76 1.33 -15.35 -2.84
CA LEU A 76 0.23 -16.31 -2.66
C LEU A 76 0.36 -17.52 -3.60
N GLN A 77 0.75 -17.30 -4.85
CA GLN A 77 0.91 -18.38 -5.83
C GLN A 77 2.16 -19.23 -5.57
N GLY A 78 3.21 -18.61 -5.04
CA GLY A 78 4.49 -19.27 -4.77
C GLY A 78 4.55 -20.06 -3.46
N SER A 79 3.54 -19.97 -2.58
CA SER A 79 3.55 -20.55 -1.23
C SER A 79 2.16 -21.02 -0.80
N THR A 80 2.07 -21.93 0.19
CA THR A 80 0.81 -22.22 0.94
C THR A 80 0.47 -21.12 1.96
N ALA A 81 0.92 -19.89 1.71
CA ALA A 81 0.80 -18.77 2.63
C ALA A 81 -0.60 -18.17 2.56
N ASP A 82 -1.16 -17.80 3.71
CA ASP A 82 -2.41 -17.06 3.78
C ASP A 82 -2.18 -15.60 3.36
N SER A 83 -3.26 -14.86 3.08
CA SER A 83 -3.17 -13.45 2.66
C SER A 83 -2.34 -12.58 3.60
N GLU A 84 -2.40 -12.81 4.92
CA GLU A 84 -1.61 -12.06 5.90
C GLU A 84 -0.10 -12.27 5.73
N VAL A 85 0.34 -13.52 5.57
CA VAL A 85 1.74 -13.89 5.40
C VAL A 85 2.28 -13.35 4.08
N ALA A 86 1.50 -13.46 3.01
CA ALA A 86 1.86 -12.91 1.70
C ALA A 86 2.02 -11.39 1.76
N ILE A 87 1.05 -10.67 2.36
CA ILE A 87 1.12 -9.21 2.52
C ILE A 87 2.33 -8.81 3.37
N THR A 88 2.55 -9.47 4.50
CA THR A 88 3.68 -9.15 5.40
C THR A 88 5.02 -9.37 4.70
N THR A 89 5.14 -10.44 3.91
CA THR A 89 6.34 -10.76 3.13
C THR A 89 6.60 -9.69 2.06
N THR A 90 5.57 -9.29 1.32
CA THR A 90 5.67 -8.21 0.32
C THR A 90 6.01 -6.87 0.97
N ILE A 91 5.41 -6.54 2.12
CA ILE A 91 5.77 -5.33 2.89
C ILE A 91 7.25 -5.35 3.26
N ALA A 92 7.75 -6.44 3.82
CA ALA A 92 9.15 -6.55 4.20
C ALA A 92 10.09 -6.36 3.00
N LYS A 93 9.76 -6.97 1.86
CA LYS A 93 10.50 -6.81 0.60
C LYS A 93 10.50 -5.36 0.12
N TRP A 94 9.36 -4.67 0.15
CA TRP A 94 9.28 -3.27 -0.26
C TRP A 94 9.95 -2.31 0.74
N GLN A 95 10.02 -2.68 2.03
CA GLN A 95 10.78 -1.90 3.02
C GLN A 95 12.30 -2.10 2.91
N ASP A 96 12.76 -3.24 2.38
CA ASP A 96 14.19 -3.47 2.09
C ASP A 96 14.67 -2.62 0.90
N TRP A 97 13.83 -2.50 -0.13
CA TRP A 97 14.11 -1.68 -1.31
C TRP A 97 14.22 -0.20 -0.99
N ARG A 98 15.00 0.51 -1.82
CA ARG A 98 15.28 1.93 -1.63
C ARG A 98 14.84 2.77 -2.83
N ILE A 99 14.25 3.91 -2.53
CA ILE A 99 13.95 4.94 -3.54
C ILE A 99 15.26 5.34 -4.21
N SER A 100 15.29 5.19 -5.54
CA SER A 100 16.44 5.48 -6.37
C SER A 100 16.49 6.97 -6.74
N SER A 101 17.67 7.47 -7.14
CA SER A 101 17.85 8.83 -7.65
C SER A 101 16.96 9.13 -8.87
N ARG A 102 16.67 8.09 -9.67
CA ARG A 102 15.73 8.18 -10.78
C ARG A 102 14.30 8.50 -10.30
N THR A 103 13.78 7.73 -9.35
CA THR A 103 12.45 7.93 -8.76
C THR A 103 12.32 9.31 -8.10
N GLN A 104 13.37 9.78 -7.42
CA GLN A 104 13.39 11.15 -6.89
C GLN A 104 13.20 12.21 -7.97
N ARG A 105 13.85 12.05 -9.14
CA ARG A 105 13.76 13.03 -10.22
C ARG A 105 12.41 13.00 -10.94
N GLU A 106 11.82 11.82 -11.06
CA GLU A 106 10.54 11.64 -11.76
C GLU A 106 9.35 12.03 -10.86
N GLU A 107 9.37 11.66 -9.58
CA GLU A 107 8.20 11.72 -8.69
C GLU A 107 8.43 12.63 -7.45
N GLY A 108 9.64 13.16 -7.27
CA GLY A 108 9.97 14.04 -6.13
C GLY A 108 10.22 13.31 -4.79
N ILE A 109 10.19 11.97 -4.77
CA ILE A 109 10.32 11.17 -3.55
C ILE A 109 11.79 11.14 -3.08
N PRO A 110 12.10 11.41 -1.79
CA PRO A 110 13.47 11.44 -1.31
C PRO A 110 14.23 10.11 -1.51
N VAL A 111 15.45 10.21 -2.05
CA VAL A 111 16.35 9.06 -2.26
C VAL A 111 16.74 8.39 -0.93
N GLY A 112 16.88 7.07 -0.95
CA GLY A 112 17.33 6.29 0.22
C GLY A 112 16.24 5.95 1.25
N LEU A 113 15.03 6.50 1.09
CA LEU A 113 13.88 6.02 1.86
C LEU A 113 13.54 4.57 1.49
N PRO A 114 13.01 3.79 2.44
CA PRO A 114 12.33 2.53 2.11
C PRO A 114 11.28 2.76 1.03
N TYR A 115 11.17 1.83 0.08
CA TYR A 115 10.35 2.03 -1.12
C TYR A 115 8.86 2.20 -0.78
N LEU A 116 8.33 1.35 0.11
CA LEU A 116 6.94 1.46 0.58
C LEU A 116 6.70 2.79 1.31
N THR A 117 7.54 3.12 2.30
CA THR A 117 7.44 4.38 3.04
C THR A 117 7.47 5.60 2.10
N GLY A 118 8.39 5.63 1.13
CA GLY A 118 8.52 6.75 0.20
C GLY A 118 7.26 6.98 -0.64
N TRP A 119 6.65 5.91 -1.16
CA TRP A 119 5.41 6.03 -1.93
C TRP A 119 4.23 6.47 -1.08
N VAL A 120 4.02 5.85 0.08
CA VAL A 120 2.87 6.21 0.94
C VAL A 120 2.97 7.67 1.40
N GLN A 121 4.15 8.13 1.79
CA GLN A 121 4.37 9.53 2.18
C GLN A 121 4.16 10.50 1.02
N HIS A 122 4.59 10.14 -0.20
CA HIS A 122 4.32 10.95 -1.40
C HIS A 122 2.81 11.17 -1.61
N PHE A 123 2.03 10.10 -1.52
CA PHE A 123 0.58 10.17 -1.64
C PHE A 123 -0.09 10.92 -0.48
N ALA A 124 0.43 10.81 0.75
CA ALA A 124 -0.06 11.61 1.88
C ALA A 124 0.13 13.12 1.64
N VAL A 125 1.29 13.54 1.12
CA VAL A 125 1.56 14.95 0.77
C VAL A 125 0.65 15.42 -0.36
N MET A 126 0.46 14.62 -1.42
CA MET A 126 -0.45 14.95 -2.52
C MET A 126 -1.89 15.15 -2.03
N ALA A 127 -2.39 14.22 -1.20
CA ALA A 127 -3.73 14.30 -0.63
C ALA A 127 -3.91 15.55 0.26
N ALA A 128 -2.89 15.97 1.01
CA ALA A 128 -2.95 17.19 1.81
C ALA A 128 -2.99 18.47 0.96
N MET A 129 -2.36 18.47 -0.23
CA MET A 129 -2.39 19.62 -1.14
C MET A 129 -3.73 19.77 -1.87
N GLU A 130 -4.43 18.68 -2.15
CA GLU A 130 -5.76 18.72 -2.78
C GLU A 130 -6.84 19.35 -1.87
N GLU A 131 -6.70 19.29 -0.55
CA GLU A 131 -7.65 19.89 0.40
C GLU A 131 -7.49 21.41 0.56
N VAL A 132 -6.41 22.00 0.01
CA VAL A 132 -6.09 23.44 0.11
C VAL A 132 -6.51 24.24 -1.14
N GLY A 133 -6.96 23.58 -2.21
CA GLY A 133 -7.42 24.19 -3.47
C GLY A 133 -8.92 24.42 -3.53
#